data_AF-A0A183EQY2-F1
#
_entry.id   AF-A0A183EQY2-F1
#
_cell.length_a   1.000
_cell.length_b   1.000
_cell.length_c   1.000
_cell.angle_alpha   90.00
_cell.angle_beta   90.00
_cell.angle_gamma   90.00
#
_symmetry.space_group_name_H-M   'P 1'
#
loop_
_entity.id
_entity.type
_entity.pdbx_description
1 polymer ?
#
loop_
_entity_poly.entity_id
_entity_poly.type
_entity_poly.pdbx_seq_one_letter_code
_entity_poly.pdbx_strand_id
1 'polypeptide(L)' 'MSRQVNSSELVQEIHQVLLERDATCHRTCFSLQLNGVSLDHFTELRNIAGLTDGSVLKVVEG' A
#
# COMPACT_ATOMS: atom_id res chain seq x y z
N MET A 1 12.85 6.44 -3.52
CA MET A 1 13.15 5.27 -2.69
C MET A 1 12.07 4.22 -2.92
N SER A 2 12.42 3.00 -3.34
CA SER A 2 11.47 1.91 -3.61
C SER A 2 11.68 0.78 -2.60
N ARG A 3 10.62 0.30 -1.94
CA ARG A 3 10.65 -0.87 -1.04
C ARG A 3 10.15 -2.09 -1.80
N GLN A 4 10.89 -3.19 -1.74
CA GLN A 4 10.38 -4.50 -2.17
C GLN A 4 9.48 -5.05 -1.07
N VAL A 5 8.32 -5.58 -1.47
CA VAL A 5 7.30 -6.15 -0.58
C VAL A 5 7.03 -7.58 -1.02
N ASN A 6 6.79 -8.47 -0.06
CA ASN A 6 6.45 -9.86 -0.33
C ASN A 6 4.98 -9.95 -0.74
N SER A 7 4.65 -10.77 -1.73
CA SER A 7 3.27 -10.98 -2.18
C SER A 7 2.33 -11.54 -1.08
N SER A 8 2.89 -12.08 0.00
CA SER A 8 2.13 -12.59 1.16
C SER A 8 1.86 -11.52 2.23
N GLU A 9 2.43 -10.31 2.10
CA GLU A 9 2.14 -9.20 3.01
C GLU A 9 0.72 -8.67 2.80
N LEU A 10 0.08 -8.25 3.89
CA LEU A 10 -1.20 -7.55 3.87
C LEU A 10 -0.99 -6.08 3.52
N VAL A 11 -1.99 -5.47 2.88
CA VAL A 11 -1.98 -4.03 2.56
C VAL A 11 -1.76 -3.17 3.81
N GLN A 12 -2.31 -3.58 4.98
CA GLN A 12 -2.08 -2.89 6.25
C GLN A 12 -0.60 -2.83 6.68
N GLU A 13 0.19 -3.87 6.40
CA GLU A 13 1.61 -3.93 6.79
C GLU A 13 2.43 -2.89 6.01
N ILE A 14 2.09 -2.72 4.72
CA ILE A 14 2.69 -1.69 3.87
C ILE A 14 2.29 -0.32 4.39
N HIS A 15 1.01 -0.16 4.78
CA HIS A 15 0.48 1.06 5.36
C HIS A 15 1.23 1.46 6.64
N GLN A 16 1.46 0.52 7.56
CA GLN A 16 2.22 0.74 8.79
C GLN A 16 3.64 1.21 8.50
N VAL A 17 4.36 0.52 7.61
CA VAL A 17 5.74 0.93 7.29
C VAL A 17 5.81 2.28 6.58
N LEU A 18 4.80 2.64 5.79
CA LEU A 18 4.70 3.98 5.21
C LEU A 18 4.48 5.04 6.29
N LEU A 19 3.60 4.78 7.27
CA LEU A 19 3.37 5.66 8.43
C LEU A 19 4.62 5.83 9.29
N GLU A 20 5.34 4.74 9.60
CA GLU A 20 6.56 4.78 10.41
C GLU A 20 7.68 5.59 9.75
N ARG A 21 7.73 5.57 8.41
CA ARG A 21 8.73 6.34 7.64
C ARG A 21 8.38 7.82 7.53
N ASP A 22 7.08 8.14 7.47
CA ASP A 22 6.59 9.52 7.33
C ASP A 22 6.25 10.13 8.69
N ALA A 23 7.20 10.05 9.64
CA ALA A 23 7.09 10.45 11.06
C ALA A 23 6.54 11.88 11.30
N THR A 24 6.27 12.64 10.24
CA THR A 24 5.74 14.00 10.21
C THR A 24 4.23 14.13 10.12
N CYS A 25 3.45 13.05 9.87
CA CYS A 25 1.99 13.17 9.80
C CYS A 25 1.26 12.03 10.54
N HIS A 26 0.74 12.31 11.73
CA HIS A 26 -0.15 11.42 12.50
C HIS A 26 -1.51 11.14 11.81
N ARG A 27 -1.69 11.59 10.56
CA ARG A 27 -2.92 11.38 9.82
C ARG A 27 -2.76 10.14 8.97
N THR A 28 -3.40 9.07 9.42
CA THR A 28 -3.83 7.90 8.64
C THR A 28 -4.83 8.27 7.51
N CYS A 29 -4.70 9.46 6.90
CA CYS A 29 -5.59 9.99 5.87
C CYS A 29 -5.08 9.68 4.47
N PHE A 30 -4.53 8.49 4.26
CA PHE A 30 -4.17 8.03 2.94
C PHE A 30 -4.71 6.63 2.68
N SER A 31 -4.85 6.31 1.40
CA SER A 31 -5.21 4.99 0.91
C SER A 31 -4.20 4.55 -0.15
N LEU A 32 -3.94 3.24 -0.21
CA LEU A 32 -3.18 2.65 -1.31
C LEU A 32 -4.13 2.34 -2.47
N GLN A 33 -3.75 2.73 -3.67
CA GLN A 33 -4.51 2.47 -4.89
C GLN A 33 -3.66 1.79 -5.95
N LEU A 34 -4.27 0.81 -6.63
CA LEU A 34 -3.74 0.20 -7.84
C LEU A 34 -4.66 0.56 -9.01
N ASN A 35 -4.14 1.18 -10.06
CA ASN A 35 -4.93 1.57 -11.25
C ASN A 35 -6.19 2.41 -10.93
N GLY A 36 -6.15 3.22 -9.86
CA GLY A 36 -7.27 4.04 -9.41
C GLY A 36 -8.31 3.30 -8.55
N VAL A 37 -8.05 2.04 -8.19
CA VAL A 37 -8.88 1.26 -7.27
C VAL A 37 -8.22 1.23 -5.90
N SER A 38 -8.95 1.67 -4.87
CA SER A 38 -8.50 1.57 -3.48
C SER A 38 -8.40 0.13 -3.02
N LEU A 39 -7.27 -0.17 -2.38
CA LEU A 39 -6.95 -1.48 -1.84
C LEU A 39 -7.47 -1.60 -0.41
N ASP A 40 -8.03 -2.75 -0.09
CA ASP A 40 -8.51 -3.07 1.25
C ASP A 40 -7.36 -3.52 2.16
N HIS A 41 -7.35 -3.03 3.41
CA HIS A 41 -6.28 -3.28 4.39
C HIS A 41 -6.09 -4.76 4.75
N PHE A 42 -7.16 -5.56 4.66
CA PHE A 42 -7.18 -6.98 5.01
C PHE A 42 -6.89 -7.89 3.81
N THR A 43 -6.62 -7.30 2.64
CA THR A 43 -6.25 -8.04 1.44
C THR A 43 -4.73 -8.26 1.38
N GLU A 44 -4.32 -9.49 1.09
CA GLU A 44 -2.93 -9.81 0.78
C GLU A 44 -2.57 -9.33 -0.63
N LEU A 45 -1.33 -8.88 -0.85
CA LEU A 45 -0.88 -8.41 -2.16
C LEU A 45 -1.16 -9.41 -3.29
N ARG A 46 -0.90 -10.70 -3.05
CA ARG A 46 -1.15 -11.78 -4.01
C ARG A 46 -2.62 -11.93 -4.45
N ASN A 47 -3.56 -11.45 -3.62
CA ASN A 47 -4.99 -11.54 -3.91
C ASN A 47 -5.50 -10.27 -4.63
N ILE A 48 -4.65 -9.25 -4.81
CA ILE A 48 -5.02 -8.04 -5.54
C ILE A 48 -5.07 -8.35 -7.04
N ALA A 49 -6.26 -8.25 -7.61
CA ALA A 49 -6.46 -8.44 -9.04
C ALA A 49 -5.65 -7.41 -9.85
N GLY A 50 -4.89 -7.90 -10.82
CA GLY A 50 -4.06 -7.06 -11.70
C GLY A 50 -2.73 -6.61 -11.09
N LEU A 51 -2.40 -7.02 -9.87
CA LEU A 51 -1.06 -6.82 -9.32
C LEU A 51 -0.07 -7.77 -10.01
N THR A 52 0.96 -7.20 -10.61
CA THR A 52 2.03 -7.92 -11.31
C THR A 52 3.40 -7.37 -10.89
N ASP A 53 4.47 -8.11 -11.17
CA ASP A 53 5.82 -7.62 -10.90
C ASP A 53 6.08 -6.29 -11.64
N GLY A 54 6.67 -5.32 -10.93
CA GLY A 54 6.84 -3.96 -11.44
C GLY A 54 5.61 -3.05 -11.35
N SER A 55 4.47 -3.53 -10.82
CA SER A 55 3.30 -2.70 -10.56
C SER A 55 3.60 -1.60 -9.54
N VAL A 56 3.04 -0.40 -9.78
CA VAL A 56 3.22 0.75 -8.90
C VAL A 56 1.94 1.01 -8.13
N LEU A 57 2.01 0.86 -6.80
CA LEU A 57 0.96 1.30 -5.89
C LEU A 57 1.10 2.80 -5.64
N LYS A 58 -0.01 3.53 -5.76
CA LYS A 58 -0.06 4.95 -5.48
C LYS A 58 -0.62 5.19 -4.10
N VAL A 59 0.01 6.10 -3.37
CA VAL A 59 -0.54 6.66 -2.13
C VAL A 59 -1.44 7.83 -2.52
N VAL A 60 -2.70 7.81 -2.09
CA VAL A 60 -3.66 8.88 -2.32
C VAL A 60 -4.15 9.40 -0.98
N GLU A 61 -3.89 10.67 -0.71
CA GLU A 61 -4.39 11.37 0.48
C GLU A 61 -5.87 11.75 0.29
N GLY A 62 -6.65 11.61 1.36
CA GLY A 62 -8.08 11.98 1.43
C GLY A 62 -8.32 13.33 2.07
#